data_AF-A0A936JAV7-F1
#
_entry.id   AF-A0A936JAV7-F1
#
_cell.length_a   1.000
_cell.length_b   1.000
_cell.length_c   1.000
_cell.angle_alpha   90.00
_cell.angle_beta   90.00
_cell.angle_gamma   90.00
#
_symmetry.space_group_name_H-M   'P 1'
#
loop_
_entity.id
_entity.type
_entity.pdbx_description
1 polymer ?
#
loop_
_entity_poly.entity_id
_entity_poly.type
_entity_poly.pdbx_seq_one_letter_code
_entity_poly.pdbx_strand_id
1 'polypeptide(L)'
;MAKYLTIITYSLCALLFLVGCKGGAEDFFEGRPSEMSLVHNRIIEGSQDSMIELLKVPSRFPDATDDNISDWQNSIVAWWQVPEKRNLMITSYKKLTRNEVSQLNNWFETRNSSMSDIKIKTLRETKDSIDQIH
;
A
#
# COMPACT_ATOMS: atom_id res chain seq x y z
N MET A 1 -34.56 -39.74 7.74
CA MET A 1 -34.13 -38.33 7.64
C MET A 1 -32.96 -38.11 8.59
N ALA A 2 -31.76 -37.89 8.08
CA ALA A 2 -30.61 -37.36 8.82
C ALA A 2 -29.49 -37.07 7.81
N LYS A 3 -29.46 -35.87 7.22
CA LYS A 3 -28.41 -35.41 6.30
C LYS A 3 -28.13 -33.92 6.47
N TYR A 4 -27.82 -33.44 7.68
CA TYR A 4 -27.36 -32.05 7.87
C TYR A 4 -26.40 -31.88 9.06
N LEU A 5 -25.59 -32.89 9.38
CA LEU A 5 -24.69 -32.84 10.52
C LEU A 5 -23.22 -32.98 10.10
N THR A 6 -22.78 -32.25 9.06
CA THR A 6 -21.36 -32.25 8.66
C THR A 6 -20.94 -31.03 7.82
N ILE A 7 -21.58 -29.86 8.00
CA ILE A 7 -21.22 -28.65 7.21
C ILE A 7 -21.06 -27.38 8.08
N ILE A 8 -21.24 -27.45 9.41
CA ILE A 8 -21.19 -26.25 10.29
C ILE A 8 -19.92 -26.22 11.17
N THR A 9 -18.83 -26.84 10.72
CA THR A 9 -17.53 -26.79 11.43
C THR A 9 -16.42 -26.10 10.65
N TYR A 10 -16.64 -25.72 9.40
CA TYR A 10 -15.65 -25.01 8.58
C TYR A 10 -15.90 -23.50 8.40
N SER A 11 -17.03 -22.96 8.91
CA SER A 11 -17.39 -21.55 8.71
C SER A 11 -17.00 -20.59 9.85
N LEU A 12 -16.33 -21.06 10.90
CA LEU A 12 -16.01 -20.23 12.07
C LEU A 12 -14.55 -19.77 12.19
N CYS A 13 -13.65 -20.22 11.29
CA CYS A 13 -12.26 -19.73 11.25
C CYS A 13 -12.07 -18.51 10.33
N ALA A 14 -13.05 -18.15 9.51
CA ALA A 14 -12.95 -17.02 8.59
C ALA A 14 -13.28 -15.66 9.24
N LEU A 15 -13.82 -15.64 10.47
CA LEU A 15 -14.30 -14.43 11.15
C LEU A 15 -13.33 -13.89 12.22
N LEU A 16 -12.25 -14.60 12.54
CA LEU A 16 -11.28 -14.18 13.55
C LEU A 16 -10.08 -13.38 13.00
N PHE A 17 -9.99 -13.16 11.69
CA PHE A 17 -8.98 -12.26 11.10
C PHE A 17 -9.42 -10.80 11.00
N LEU A 18 -10.61 -10.44 11.48
CA LEU A 18 -11.16 -9.08 11.42
C LEU A 18 -11.07 -8.30 12.73
N VAL A 19 -10.44 -8.85 13.77
CA VAL A 19 -10.31 -8.18 15.08
C VAL A 19 -8.87 -8.33 15.56
N GLY A 20 -8.00 -7.36 15.23
CA GLY A 20 -6.64 -7.40 15.78
C GLY A 20 -5.57 -6.48 15.22
N CYS A 21 -5.89 -5.42 14.47
CA CYS A 21 -5.01 -4.26 14.32
C CYS A 21 -5.89 -3.05 14.02
N LYS A 22 -6.56 -2.51 15.05
CA LYS A 22 -6.97 -1.10 15.07
C LYS A 22 -5.73 -0.25 15.32
N GLY A 23 -4.76 -0.33 14.42
CA GLY A 23 -3.98 0.82 14.06
C GLY A 23 -4.66 1.30 12.79
N GLY A 24 -5.40 2.40 12.87
CA GLY A 24 -5.78 3.09 11.63
C GLY A 24 -4.51 3.36 10.84
N ALA A 25 -4.60 3.58 9.53
CA ALA A 25 -3.46 4.11 8.78
C ALA A 25 -2.79 5.22 9.63
N GLU A 26 -3.61 6.10 10.21
CA GLU A 26 -3.34 7.11 11.24
C GLU A 26 -2.30 6.75 12.33
N ASP A 27 -2.37 5.60 13.02
CA ASP A 27 -1.45 5.23 14.12
C ASP A 27 -0.07 4.76 13.62
N PHE A 28 0.07 4.47 12.33
CA PHE A 28 1.32 4.00 11.72
C PHE A 28 2.31 5.13 11.39
N PHE A 29 1.90 6.40 11.57
CA PHE A 29 2.60 7.56 10.99
C PHE A 29 3.10 8.61 12.00
N GLU A 30 3.01 8.35 13.31
CA GLU A 30 3.64 9.20 14.32
C GLU A 30 5.18 9.02 14.32
N GLY A 31 5.93 10.10 14.00
CA GLY A 31 7.39 10.17 14.21
C GLY A 31 8.28 10.43 12.99
N ARG A 32 7.75 10.82 11.83
CA ARG A 32 8.52 10.92 10.56
C ARG A 32 8.97 12.36 10.20
N PRO A 33 9.98 12.54 9.32
CA PRO A 33 10.48 13.86 8.92
C PRO A 33 9.38 14.81 8.42
N SER A 34 9.50 16.10 8.75
CA SER A 34 8.43 17.09 8.59
C SER A 34 7.85 17.17 7.17
N GLU A 35 8.67 17.06 6.12
CA GLU A 35 8.17 17.13 4.73
C GLU A 35 7.40 15.88 4.29
N MET A 36 7.84 14.68 4.71
CA MET A 36 7.12 13.42 4.48
C MET A 36 5.77 13.40 5.23
N SER A 37 5.72 13.97 6.43
CA SER A 37 4.48 14.11 7.22
C SER A 37 3.44 15.06 6.58
N LEU A 38 3.90 16.09 5.85
CA LEU A 38 3.02 17.03 5.14
C LEU A 38 2.42 16.45 3.85
N VAL A 39 3.16 15.57 3.18
CA VAL A 39 2.63 14.77 2.07
C VAL A 39 1.58 13.77 2.61
N HIS A 40 1.86 13.17 3.77
CA HIS A 40 0.98 12.24 4.45
C HIS A 40 -0.40 12.81 4.87
N ASN A 41 -0.46 14.02 5.43
CA ASN A 41 -1.75 14.64 5.83
C ASN A 41 -2.67 14.92 4.63
N ARG A 42 -2.11 15.17 3.45
CA ARG A 42 -2.88 15.30 2.20
C ARG A 42 -3.34 13.95 1.69
N ILE A 43 -2.53 12.91 1.86
CA ILE A 43 -2.84 11.52 1.48
C ILE A 43 -4.05 10.98 2.25
N ILE A 44 -4.23 11.31 3.53
CA ILE A 44 -5.43 10.91 4.29
C ILE A 44 -6.75 11.40 3.64
N GLU A 45 -6.74 12.56 2.98
CA GLU A 45 -7.90 13.09 2.25
C GLU A 45 -8.40 12.13 1.15
N GLY A 46 -7.49 11.28 0.62
CA GLY A 46 -7.83 10.23 -0.32
C GLY A 46 -8.32 10.73 -1.68
N SER A 47 -7.99 11.98 -2.03
CA SER A 47 -8.25 12.58 -3.34
C SER A 47 -7.31 12.03 -4.42
N GLN A 48 -7.63 12.27 -5.69
CA GLN A 48 -6.76 11.88 -6.80
C GLN A 48 -5.41 12.61 -6.75
N ASP A 49 -5.41 13.90 -6.41
CA ASP A 49 -4.17 14.68 -6.33
C ASP A 49 -3.27 14.16 -5.22
N SER A 50 -3.83 13.82 -4.06
CA SER A 50 -3.07 13.23 -2.96
C SER A 50 -2.48 11.86 -3.33
N MET A 51 -3.18 11.09 -4.16
CA MET A 51 -2.66 9.83 -4.70
C MET A 51 -1.48 10.04 -5.65
N ILE A 52 -1.55 11.06 -6.52
CA ILE A 52 -0.43 11.43 -7.39
C ILE A 52 0.78 11.82 -6.53
N GLU A 53 0.57 12.62 -5.49
CA GLU A 53 1.62 13.05 -4.56
C GLU A 53 2.27 11.86 -3.85
N LEU A 54 1.48 10.89 -3.38
CA LEU A 54 2.00 9.63 -2.79
C LEU A 54 2.92 8.87 -3.76
N LEU A 55 2.50 8.74 -5.02
CA LEU A 55 3.25 8.01 -6.03
C LEU A 55 4.51 8.77 -6.50
N LYS A 56 4.57 10.09 -6.31
CA LYS A 56 5.75 10.92 -6.61
C LYS A 56 6.79 10.94 -5.48
N VAL A 57 6.46 10.50 -4.27
CA VAL A 57 7.40 10.48 -3.12
C VAL A 57 8.76 9.88 -3.48
N PRO A 58 8.87 8.71 -4.16
CA PRO A 58 10.16 8.14 -4.54
C PRO A 58 11.06 9.08 -5.34
N SER A 59 10.46 9.87 -6.25
CA SER A 59 11.20 10.83 -7.08
C SER A 59 11.66 12.09 -6.33
N ARG A 60 10.96 12.43 -5.24
CA ARG A 60 11.25 13.63 -4.44
C ARG A 60 12.29 13.38 -3.37
N PHE A 61 12.39 12.14 -2.90
CA PHE A 61 13.30 11.72 -1.85
C PHE A 61 14.18 10.56 -2.31
N PRO A 62 14.98 10.70 -3.38
CA PRO A 62 15.77 9.60 -3.93
C PRO A 62 16.76 9.00 -2.92
N ASP A 63 17.16 9.79 -1.91
CA ASP A 63 18.10 9.40 -0.86
C ASP A 63 17.42 8.95 0.46
N ALA A 64 16.13 8.58 0.39
CA ALA A 64 15.41 8.07 1.56
C ALA A 64 16.06 6.80 2.12
N THR A 65 16.08 6.69 3.45
CA THR A 65 16.57 5.48 4.13
C THR A 65 15.64 4.28 3.88
N ASP A 66 16.18 3.07 3.99
CA ASP A 66 15.41 1.81 3.84
C ASP A 66 14.17 1.76 4.75
N ASP A 67 14.28 2.30 5.97
CA ASP A 67 13.16 2.40 6.91
C ASP A 67 12.05 3.28 6.35
N ASN A 68 12.38 4.46 5.83
CA ASN A 68 11.42 5.38 5.21
C ASN A 68 10.76 4.78 3.95
N ILE A 69 11.52 4.03 3.15
CA ILE A 69 11.00 3.32 1.98
C ILE A 69 10.02 2.22 2.43
N SER A 70 10.41 1.41 3.42
CA SER A 70 9.55 0.36 3.98
C SER A 70 8.25 0.92 4.52
N ASP A 71 8.35 2.06 5.17
CA ASP A 71 7.26 2.84 5.74
C ASP A 71 6.27 3.36 4.69
N TRP A 72 6.78 3.90 3.58
CA TRP A 72 5.96 4.27 2.44
C TRP A 72 5.31 3.04 1.77
N GLN A 73 6.04 1.92 1.63
CA GLN A 73 5.51 0.69 1.07
C GLN A 73 4.32 0.14 1.89
N ASN A 74 4.34 0.33 3.22
CA ASN A 74 3.21 -0.05 4.08
C ASN A 74 1.95 0.74 3.74
N SER A 75 2.09 2.05 3.45
CA SER A 75 0.97 2.88 2.96
C SER A 75 0.41 2.34 1.65
N ILE A 76 1.27 1.97 0.69
CA ILE A 76 0.82 1.40 -0.58
C ILE A 76 0.06 0.09 -0.36
N VAL A 77 0.60 -0.82 0.46
CA VAL A 77 -0.06 -2.09 0.75
C VAL A 77 -1.43 -1.85 1.38
N ALA A 78 -1.53 -0.97 2.39
CA ALA A 78 -2.80 -0.65 3.03
C ALA A 78 -3.83 -0.10 2.02
N TRP A 79 -3.39 0.80 1.14
CA TRP A 79 -4.25 1.42 0.15
C TRP A 79 -4.66 0.47 -0.96
N TRP A 80 -3.80 -0.48 -1.33
CA TRP A 80 -4.07 -1.43 -2.41
C TRP A 80 -5.20 -2.40 -2.03
N GLN A 81 -5.37 -2.67 -0.73
CA GLN A 81 -6.45 -3.51 -0.23
C GLN A 81 -7.83 -2.83 -0.29
N VAL A 82 -7.89 -1.51 -0.46
CA VAL A 82 -9.16 -0.77 -0.60
C VAL A 82 -9.50 -0.60 -2.09
N PRO A 83 -10.58 -1.20 -2.62
CA PRO A 83 -10.86 -1.21 -4.07
C PRO A 83 -10.94 0.18 -4.72
N GLU A 84 -11.57 1.14 -4.05
CA GLU A 84 -11.67 2.53 -4.53
C GLU A 84 -10.28 3.16 -4.64
N LYS A 85 -9.43 3.01 -3.61
CA LYS A 85 -8.08 3.58 -3.59
C LYS A 85 -7.15 2.87 -4.56
N ARG A 86 -7.34 1.57 -4.80
CA ARG A 86 -6.68 0.81 -5.87
C ARG A 86 -6.93 1.44 -7.24
N ASN A 87 -8.19 1.73 -7.57
CA ASN A 87 -8.54 2.37 -8.83
C ASN A 87 -7.95 3.79 -8.94
N LEU A 88 -7.91 4.53 -7.83
CA LEU A 88 -7.26 5.83 -7.78
C LEU A 88 -5.74 5.73 -7.99
N MET A 89 -5.06 4.75 -7.41
CA MET A 89 -3.63 4.50 -7.67
C MET A 89 -3.37 4.25 -9.15
N ILE A 90 -4.14 3.33 -9.74
CA ILE A 90 -4.03 2.97 -11.15
C ILE A 90 -4.23 4.18 -12.07
N THR A 91 -5.23 5.01 -11.80
CA THR A 91 -5.53 6.19 -12.63
C THR A 91 -4.52 7.33 -12.41
N SER A 92 -4.02 7.49 -11.19
CA SER A 92 -3.01 8.50 -10.82
C SER A 92 -1.63 8.17 -11.39
N TYR A 93 -1.28 6.89 -11.48
CA TYR A 93 -0.03 6.42 -12.07
C TYR A 93 0.19 6.95 -13.50
N LYS A 94 -0.89 7.07 -14.30
CA LYS A 94 -0.84 7.63 -15.66
C LYS A 94 -0.37 9.10 -15.73
N LYS A 95 -0.28 9.78 -14.59
CA LYS A 95 0.17 11.17 -14.48
C LYS A 95 1.65 11.30 -14.13
N LEU A 96 2.34 10.17 -13.92
CA LEU A 96 3.77 10.16 -13.65
C LEU A 96 4.57 10.25 -14.95
N THR A 97 5.70 10.93 -14.88
CA THR A 97 6.74 10.92 -15.91
C THR A 97 7.53 9.62 -15.87
N ARG A 98 8.25 9.29 -16.96
CA ARG A 98 9.11 8.09 -17.02
C ARG A 98 10.14 8.02 -15.89
N ASN A 99 10.71 9.16 -15.50
CA ASN A 99 11.67 9.22 -14.40
C ASN A 99 10.99 8.91 -13.05
N GLU A 100 9.81 9.49 -12.80
CA GLU A 100 9.03 9.22 -11.59
C GLU A 100 8.63 7.74 -11.51
N VAL A 101 8.21 7.14 -12.63
CA VAL A 101 7.93 5.70 -12.74
C VAL A 101 9.16 4.85 -12.40
N SER A 102 10.33 5.20 -12.94
CA SER A 102 11.56 4.45 -12.66
C SER A 102 11.91 4.48 -11.18
N GLN A 103 11.81 5.64 -10.52
CA GLN A 103 12.10 5.76 -9.09
C GLN A 103 11.07 4.99 -8.24
N LEU A 104 9.80 5.07 -8.64
CA LEU A 104 8.72 4.33 -7.99
C LEU A 104 8.92 2.82 -8.08
N ASN A 105 9.32 2.30 -9.24
CA ASN A 105 9.62 0.87 -9.42
C ASN A 105 10.81 0.42 -8.58
N ASN A 106 11.86 1.22 -8.46
CA ASN A 106 12.98 0.93 -7.56
C ASN A 106 12.50 0.79 -6.10
N TRP A 107 11.60 1.67 -5.67
CA TRP A 107 11.02 1.61 -4.32
C TRP A 107 10.12 0.39 -4.13
N PHE A 108 9.35 -0.04 -5.14
CA PHE A 108 8.61 -1.30 -5.07
C PHE A 108 9.49 -2.54 -4.95
N GLU A 109 10.69 -2.49 -5.52
CA GLU A 109 11.64 -3.59 -5.54
C GLU A 109 12.56 -3.62 -4.31
N THR A 110 12.63 -2.52 -3.55
CA THR A 110 13.40 -2.45 -2.31
C THR A 110 12.90 -3.50 -1.32
N ARG A 111 13.84 -4.26 -0.75
CA ARG A 111 13.57 -5.33 0.22
C ARG A 111 14.28 -5.02 1.52
N ASN A 112 13.62 -5.33 2.62
CA ASN A 112 14.26 -5.46 3.93
C ASN A 112 14.13 -6.90 4.42
N SER A 113 15.03 -7.33 5.30
CA SER A 113 15.08 -8.70 5.81
C SER A 113 13.86 -9.10 6.65
N SER A 114 13.07 -8.12 7.10
CA SER A 114 11.87 -8.30 7.93
C SER A 114 10.57 -8.27 7.12
N MET A 115 10.63 -8.18 5.78
CA MET A 115 9.44 -8.05 4.95
C MET A 115 8.66 -9.38 4.91
N SER A 116 7.35 -9.32 5.13
CA SER A 116 6.50 -10.50 5.00
C SER A 116 6.24 -10.85 3.52
N ASP A 117 6.04 -12.14 3.25
CA ASP A 117 5.68 -12.63 1.91
C ASP A 117 4.41 -11.97 1.36
N ILE A 118 3.45 -11.67 2.25
CA ILE A 118 2.21 -10.98 1.90
C ILE A 118 2.53 -9.57 1.37
N LYS A 119 3.36 -8.80 2.10
CA LYS A 119 3.77 -7.46 1.66
C LYS A 119 4.50 -7.52 0.31
N ILE A 120 5.45 -8.45 0.16
CA ILE A 120 6.18 -8.65 -1.11
C ILE A 120 5.21 -8.94 -2.26
N LYS A 121 4.26 -9.85 -2.04
CA LYS A 121 3.25 -10.21 -3.05
C LYS A 121 2.37 -9.02 -3.41
N THR A 122 1.88 -8.27 -2.43
CA THR A 122 1.02 -7.09 -2.69
C THR A 122 1.76 -5.99 -3.43
N LEU A 123 3.03 -5.71 -3.09
CA LEU A 123 3.84 -4.72 -3.81
C LEU A 123 4.09 -5.16 -5.26
N ARG A 124 4.34 -6.46 -5.49
CA ARG A 124 4.46 -7.02 -6.84
C ARG A 124 3.16 -6.88 -7.63
N GLU A 125 2.03 -7.30 -7.06
CA GLU A 125 0.72 -7.17 -7.70
C GLU A 125 0.37 -5.72 -8.02
N THR A 126 0.73 -4.79 -7.13
CA THR A 126 0.57 -3.35 -7.35
C THR A 126 1.38 -2.90 -8.56
N LYS A 127 2.69 -3.20 -8.57
CA LYS A 127 3.60 -2.88 -9.66
C LYS A 127 3.14 -3.47 -11.00
N ASP A 128 2.80 -4.74 -11.03
CA ASP A 128 2.36 -5.41 -12.26
C ASP A 128 1.07 -4.80 -12.81
N SER A 129 0.14 -4.43 -11.92
CA SER A 129 -1.13 -3.82 -12.31
C SER A 129 -0.97 -2.40 -12.87
N ILE A 130 -0.02 -1.62 -12.34
CA ILE A 130 0.24 -0.26 -12.83
C ILE A 130 1.11 -0.26 -14.09
N ASP A 131 2.07 -1.19 -14.22
CA ASP A 131 2.95 -1.32 -15.40
C ASP A 131 2.19 -1.80 -16.65
N GLN A 132 1.13 -2.61 -16.51
CA GLN A 132 0.27 -3.02 -17.64
C GLN A 132 -0.44 -1.86 -18.36
N ILE A 133 -0.39 -0.66 -17.78
CA ILE A 133 -1.20 0.49 -18.17
C ILE A 133 -0.35 1.63 -18.77
N HIS A 134 0.98 1.58 -18.63
CA HIS A 134 1.93 2.57 -19.15
C HIS A 134 2.61 2.11 -20.44
#